data_AF-A0A518DRJ8-F1
#
_entry.id   AF-A0A518DRJ8-F1
#
_cell.length_a   1.000
_cell.length_b   1.000
_cell.length_c   1.000
_cell.angle_alpha   90.00
_cell.angle_beta   90.00
_cell.angle_gamma   90.00
#
_symmetry.space_group_name_H-M   'P 1'
#
loop_
_entity.id
_entity.type
_entity.pdbx_description
1 polymer ?
#
loop_
_entity_poly.entity_id
_entity_poly.type
_entity_poly.pdbx_seq_one_letter_code
_entity_poly.pdbx_strand_id
1 'polypeptide(L)'
;MRQIGLLLFLLGVFSPALALGATPRPAEERAQSLEKNLQAFQLRLLYHGPQDKPFYNLSLSVQPLEQLASDPFHPLLQIDEAQAKKIIQFLATDGFLEQATELPAQRKRFLPASGYTLTVNGQDVALHAELGWDLAMLQRLDGLHKVLEGKPAAAMQTLIGRLAGYRKLWSE
;
A
#
# COMPACT_ATOMS: atom_id res chain seq x y z
N MET A 1 -75.62 6.98 -16.75
CA MET A 1 -75.09 5.69 -16.25
C MET A 1 -73.58 5.81 -16.25
N ARG A 2 -72.92 5.92 -15.06
CA ARG A 2 -72.13 4.87 -14.37
C ARG A 2 -70.92 4.41 -15.23
N GLN A 3 -69.63 4.38 -14.85
CA GLN A 3 -68.84 4.32 -13.60
C GLN A 3 -67.40 4.85 -13.93
N ILE A 4 -66.73 5.65 -13.09
CA ILE A 4 -65.70 5.29 -12.08
C ILE A 4 -64.65 4.26 -12.55
N GLY A 5 -63.40 4.72 -12.61
CA GLY A 5 -62.19 3.89 -12.75
C GLY A 5 -60.93 4.69 -12.40
N LEU A 6 -60.85 5.13 -11.14
CA LEU A 6 -59.70 5.78 -10.51
C LEU A 6 -58.54 4.78 -10.42
N LEU A 7 -57.45 5.01 -11.17
CA LEU A 7 -56.23 4.20 -11.08
C LEU A 7 -55.18 4.98 -10.28
N LEU A 8 -55.02 4.59 -9.02
CA LEU A 8 -53.97 5.04 -8.11
C LEU A 8 -52.60 4.70 -8.70
N PHE A 9 -51.81 5.72 -9.04
CA PHE A 9 -50.36 5.58 -9.17
C PHE A 9 -49.74 5.53 -7.77
N LEU A 10 -49.44 4.33 -7.29
CA LEU A 10 -48.54 4.13 -6.15
C LEU A 10 -47.12 4.47 -6.62
N LEU A 11 -46.70 5.71 -6.32
CA LEU A 11 -45.30 6.13 -6.34
C LEU A 11 -44.54 5.32 -5.28
N GLY A 12 -43.91 4.23 -5.72
CA GLY A 12 -42.86 3.59 -4.96
C GLY A 12 -41.66 4.53 -4.90
N VAL A 13 -41.51 5.24 -3.77
CA VAL A 13 -40.31 6.00 -3.44
C VAL A 13 -39.18 4.99 -3.23
N PHE A 14 -38.48 4.64 -4.30
CA PHE A 14 -37.16 4.02 -4.20
C PHE A 14 -36.26 5.06 -3.55
N SER A 15 -36.04 4.96 -2.24
CA SER A 15 -34.97 5.68 -1.57
C SER A 15 -33.67 4.97 -1.92
N PRO A 16 -32.76 5.53 -2.73
CA PRO A 16 -31.40 5.05 -2.73
C PRO A 16 -30.84 5.44 -1.36
N ALA A 17 -30.68 4.48 -0.47
CA ALA A 17 -29.78 4.63 0.66
C ALA A 17 -28.38 4.80 0.06
N LEU A 18 -28.01 6.06 -0.22
CA LEU A 18 -26.65 6.47 -0.47
C LEU A 18 -25.85 6.04 0.76
N ALA A 19 -25.18 4.90 0.65
CA ALA A 19 -24.01 4.64 1.45
C ALA A 19 -23.05 5.81 1.14
N LEU A 20 -23.05 6.83 2.00
CA LEU A 20 -22.04 7.86 2.05
C LEU A 20 -20.72 7.16 2.39
N GLY A 21 -20.08 6.60 1.37
CA GLY A 21 -18.69 6.19 1.45
C GLY A 21 -17.89 7.45 1.78
N ALA A 22 -17.19 7.43 2.90
CA ALA A 22 -16.31 8.53 3.27
C ALA A 22 -15.39 8.84 2.07
N THR A 23 -15.34 10.10 1.67
CA THR A 23 -14.42 10.55 0.61
C THR A 23 -13.00 10.21 1.02
N PRO A 24 -12.17 9.64 0.13
CA PRO A 24 -10.77 9.35 0.44
C PRO A 24 -10.07 10.62 0.92
N ARG A 25 -9.28 10.52 2.01
CA ARG A 25 -8.44 11.63 2.47
C ARG A 25 -7.47 12.08 1.37
N PRO A 26 -7.24 13.39 1.18
CA PRO A 26 -6.19 13.90 0.28
C PRO A 26 -4.79 13.37 0.63
N ALA A 27 -3.89 13.29 -0.35
CA ALA A 27 -2.51 12.84 -0.15
C ALA A 27 -1.76 13.63 0.93
N GLU A 28 -1.97 14.95 1.01
CA GLU A 28 -1.33 15.82 2.00
C GLU A 28 -1.76 15.45 3.43
N GLU A 29 -3.06 15.25 3.67
CA GLU A 29 -3.58 14.83 4.97
C GLU A 29 -3.08 13.44 5.37
N ARG A 30 -2.93 12.54 4.40
CA ARG A 30 -2.34 11.20 4.62
C ARG A 30 -0.86 11.32 5.01
N ALA A 31 -0.09 12.17 4.35
CA ALA A 31 1.32 12.42 4.69
C ALA A 31 1.45 12.99 6.10
N GLN A 32 0.67 14.02 6.42
CA GLN A 32 0.62 14.60 7.77
C GLN A 32 0.24 13.57 8.84
N SER A 33 -0.71 12.68 8.53
CA SER A 33 -1.13 11.59 9.43
C SER A 33 0.00 10.58 9.69
N LEU A 34 0.81 10.26 8.68
CA LEU A 34 1.99 9.40 8.82
C LEU A 34 3.09 10.08 9.64
N GLU A 35 3.29 11.39 9.47
CA GLU A 35 4.33 12.15 10.15
C GLU A 35 4.01 12.50 11.61
N LYS A 36 2.72 12.57 11.97
CA LYS A 36 2.27 12.93 13.33
C LYS A 36 2.81 12.00 14.42
N ASN A 37 2.99 10.72 14.11
CA ASN A 37 3.63 9.76 15.00
C ASN A 37 4.49 8.77 14.19
N LEU A 38 5.70 9.22 13.86
CA LEU A 38 6.66 8.42 13.10
C LEU A 38 7.08 7.14 13.81
N GLN A 39 6.96 7.06 15.14
CA GLN A 39 7.24 5.80 15.83
C GLN A 39 6.28 4.69 15.40
N ALA A 40 5.04 5.02 15.03
CA ALA A 40 4.10 4.03 14.50
C ALA A 40 4.34 3.68 13.01
N PHE A 41 5.32 4.31 12.36
CA PHE A 41 5.58 4.11 10.94
C PHE A 41 6.07 2.70 10.65
N GLN A 42 5.38 2.04 9.70
CA GLN A 42 5.80 0.76 9.12
C GLN A 42 5.56 0.77 7.62
N LEU A 43 6.51 0.22 6.87
CA LEU A 43 6.38 -0.06 5.44
C LEU A 43 6.56 -1.56 5.22
N ARG A 44 5.67 -2.18 4.45
CA ARG A 44 5.75 -3.59 4.09
C ARG A 44 5.58 -3.77 2.59
N LEU A 45 6.55 -4.44 1.98
CA LEU A 45 6.53 -4.90 0.61
C LEU A 45 6.41 -6.41 0.62
N LEU A 46 5.30 -6.93 0.11
CA LEU A 46 4.99 -8.36 0.13
C LEU A 46 4.73 -8.86 -1.28
N TYR A 47 5.35 -9.99 -1.62
CA TYR A 47 5.10 -10.70 -2.87
C TYR A 47 4.02 -11.76 -2.69
N HIS A 48 3.07 -11.79 -3.62
CA HIS A 48 1.91 -12.71 -3.62
C HIS A 48 1.83 -13.59 -4.87
N GLY A 49 2.83 -13.55 -5.75
CA GLY A 49 2.84 -14.37 -6.97
C GLY A 49 3.33 -15.81 -6.74
N PRO A 50 3.55 -16.58 -7.83
CA PRO A 50 4.03 -17.95 -7.76
C PRO A 50 5.34 -18.07 -6.95
N GLN A 51 5.38 -19.02 -6.01
CA GLN A 51 6.51 -19.24 -5.10
C GLN A 51 7.55 -20.22 -5.64
N ASP A 52 7.62 -20.41 -6.97
CA ASP A 52 8.64 -21.27 -7.59
C ASP A 52 10.06 -20.72 -7.36
N LYS A 53 10.16 -19.43 -7.00
CA LYS A 53 11.40 -18.74 -6.62
C LYS A 53 11.15 -17.79 -5.44
N PRO A 54 12.16 -17.54 -4.58
CA PRO A 54 12.02 -16.58 -3.51
C PRO A 54 12.14 -15.14 -4.04
N PHE A 55 10.99 -14.52 -4.29
CA PHE A 55 10.88 -13.08 -4.45
C PHE A 55 10.72 -12.48 -3.06
N TYR A 56 11.78 -11.82 -2.59
CA TYR A 56 11.96 -11.38 -1.21
C TYR A 56 10.83 -10.44 -0.79
N ASN A 57 10.41 -10.54 0.47
CA ASN A 57 9.61 -9.53 1.14
C ASN A 57 10.52 -8.54 1.86
N LEU A 58 9.99 -7.37 2.23
CA LEU A 58 10.73 -6.40 3.04
C LEU A 58 9.78 -5.70 4.01
N SER A 59 10.15 -5.66 5.29
CA SER A 59 9.45 -4.88 6.31
C SER A 59 10.42 -3.86 6.91
N LEU A 60 10.03 -2.59 6.90
CA LEU A 60 10.73 -1.49 7.56
C LEU A 60 9.85 -0.94 8.68
N SER A 61 10.43 -0.65 9.84
CA SER A 61 9.69 -0.12 10.99
C SER A 61 10.56 0.86 11.78
N VAL A 62 9.95 1.92 12.33
CA VAL A 62 10.66 2.78 13.30
C VAL A 62 10.72 2.12 14.67
N GLN A 63 9.63 1.47 15.11
CA GLN A 63 9.65 0.72 16.35
C GLN A 63 10.67 -0.42 16.29
N PRO A 64 11.37 -0.70 17.40
CA PRO A 64 12.16 -1.90 17.53
C PRO A 64 11.31 -3.12 17.20
N LEU A 65 11.79 -3.92 16.25
CA LEU A 65 11.19 -5.20 15.95
C LEU A 65 11.72 -6.18 17.00
N GLU A 66 10.85 -6.77 17.81
CA GLU A 66 11.24 -7.90 18.63
C GLU A 66 11.93 -8.93 17.73
N GLN A 67 13.03 -9.51 18.20
CA GLN A 67 13.84 -10.47 17.44
C GLN A 67 13.03 -11.73 17.14
N LEU A 68 12.13 -11.64 16.17
CA LEU A 68 11.55 -12.79 15.51
C LEU A 68 12.65 -13.50 14.75
N ALA A 69 12.54 -14.82 14.61
CA ALA A 69 13.47 -15.60 13.81
C ALA A 69 13.69 -14.91 12.45
N SER A 70 14.96 -14.65 12.11
CA SER A 70 15.33 -13.93 10.90
C SER A 70 15.03 -14.80 9.68
N ASP A 71 13.88 -14.63 9.05
CA ASP A 71 13.62 -15.17 7.72
C ASP A 71 14.49 -14.42 6.69
N PRO A 72 15.47 -15.08 6.05
CA PRO A 72 16.33 -14.43 5.06
C PRO A 72 15.56 -13.94 3.83
N PHE A 73 14.36 -14.46 3.57
CA PHE A 73 13.49 -14.05 2.47
C PHE A 73 12.48 -12.98 2.87
N HIS A 74 12.42 -12.61 4.14
CA HIS A 74 11.61 -11.52 4.66
C HIS A 74 12.40 -10.72 5.70
N PRO A 75 13.43 -9.96 5.30
CA PRO A 75 14.13 -9.05 6.19
C PRO A 75 13.17 -8.07 6.89
N LEU A 76 13.26 -8.07 8.22
CA LEU A 76 12.60 -7.16 9.15
C LEU A 76 13.67 -6.19 9.66
N LEU A 77 13.63 -4.93 9.21
CA LEU A 77 14.67 -3.95 9.50
C LEU A 77 14.10 -2.73 10.22
N GLN A 78 14.81 -2.32 11.27
CA GLN A 78 14.54 -1.06 11.93
C GLN A 78 15.14 0.10 11.14
N ILE A 79 14.39 1.20 11.03
CA ILE A 79 14.83 2.48 10.50
C ILE A 79 14.65 3.57 11.56
N ASP A 80 15.28 4.73 11.37
CA ASP A 80 15.03 5.90 12.21
C ASP A 80 13.91 6.78 11.62
N GLU A 81 13.47 7.75 12.43
CA GLU A 81 12.43 8.71 12.03
C GLU A 81 12.85 9.58 10.84
N ALA A 82 14.14 9.89 10.70
CA ALA A 82 14.64 10.70 9.59
C ALA A 82 14.48 9.97 8.25
N GLN A 83 14.80 8.67 8.21
CA GLN A 83 14.61 7.83 7.04
C GLN A 83 13.12 7.57 6.76
N ALA A 84 12.30 7.40 7.81
CA ALA A 84 10.84 7.30 7.64
C ALA A 84 10.26 8.56 6.97
N LYS A 85 10.70 9.77 7.35
CA LYS A 85 10.31 11.01 6.67
C LYS A 85 10.69 11.04 5.19
N LYS A 86 11.92 10.62 4.85
CA LYS A 86 12.36 10.54 3.45
C LYS A 86 11.48 9.60 2.63
N ILE A 87 11.10 8.46 3.21
CA ILE A 87 10.18 7.50 2.58
C ILE A 87 8.81 8.15 2.37
N ILE A 88 8.22 8.80 3.39
CA ILE A 88 6.92 9.47 3.26
C ILE A 88 6.95 10.54 2.16
N GLN A 89 7.99 11.36 2.13
CA GLN A 89 8.17 12.40 1.12
C GLN A 89 8.28 11.82 -0.31
N PHE A 90 9.04 10.72 -0.46
CA PHE A 90 9.09 10.00 -1.73
C PHE A 90 7.71 9.48 -2.13
N LEU A 91 6.98 8.82 -1.21
CA LEU A 91 5.65 8.26 -1.48
C LEU A 91 4.62 9.34 -1.85
N ALA A 92 4.73 10.53 -1.27
CA ALA A 92 3.92 11.69 -1.66
C ALA A 92 4.23 12.12 -3.11
N THR A 93 5.52 12.23 -3.44
CA THR A 93 5.99 12.69 -4.77
C THR A 93 5.68 11.68 -5.87
N ASP A 94 5.79 10.38 -5.56
CA ASP A 94 5.57 9.26 -6.48
C ASP A 94 4.08 8.87 -6.63
N GLY A 95 3.17 9.69 -6.08
CA GLY A 95 1.72 9.52 -6.19
C GLY A 95 1.14 8.34 -5.40
N PHE A 96 1.93 7.66 -4.56
CA PHE A 96 1.42 6.57 -3.72
C PHE A 96 0.31 7.06 -2.81
N LEU A 97 0.54 8.17 -2.10
CA LEU A 97 -0.39 8.67 -1.09
C LEU A 97 -1.72 9.12 -1.70
N GLU A 98 -1.74 9.49 -2.99
CA GLU A 98 -2.96 9.83 -3.72
C GLU A 98 -3.74 8.57 -4.10
N GLN A 99 -3.05 7.57 -4.64
CA GLN A 99 -3.65 6.40 -5.27
C GLN A 99 -3.93 5.24 -4.29
N ALA A 100 -3.23 5.19 -3.17
CA ALA A 100 -3.37 4.10 -2.21
C ALA A 100 -4.80 4.04 -1.65
N THR A 101 -5.26 2.82 -1.43
CA THR A 101 -6.51 2.56 -0.73
C THR A 101 -6.25 2.61 0.77
N GLU A 102 -7.01 3.43 1.48
CA GLU A 102 -6.99 3.46 2.93
C GLU A 102 -7.75 2.25 3.48
N LEU A 103 -7.10 1.46 4.33
CA LEU A 103 -7.66 0.27 4.92
C LEU A 103 -8.44 0.62 6.19
N PRO A 104 -9.68 0.12 6.36
CA PRO A 104 -10.36 0.25 7.63
C PRO A 104 -9.65 -0.60 8.68
N ALA A 105 -9.58 -0.11 9.92
CA ALA A 105 -8.87 -0.75 11.04
C ALA A 105 -9.22 -2.24 11.29
N GLN A 106 -10.36 -2.71 10.78
CA GLN A 106 -10.88 -4.06 10.99
C GLN A 106 -10.78 -5.02 9.78
N ARG A 107 -10.30 -4.60 8.60
CA ARG A 107 -10.18 -5.51 7.45
C ARG A 107 -8.72 -5.92 7.19
N LYS A 108 -8.41 -7.17 7.54
CA LYS A 108 -7.10 -7.82 7.29
C LYS A 108 -7.08 -8.74 6.07
N ARG A 109 -8.20 -8.91 5.35
CA ARG A 109 -8.27 -9.78 4.16
C ARG A 109 -7.99 -8.97 2.91
N PHE A 110 -6.78 -9.11 2.38
CA PHE A 110 -6.44 -8.68 1.04
C PHE A 110 -7.00 -9.68 0.02
N LEU A 111 -7.46 -9.18 -1.11
CA LEU A 111 -7.74 -10.01 -2.29
C LEU A 111 -6.42 -10.62 -2.79
N PRO A 112 -6.46 -11.74 -3.54
CA PRO A 112 -5.26 -12.29 -4.14
C PRO A 112 -4.66 -11.28 -5.12
N ALA A 113 -3.51 -10.69 -4.76
CA ALA A 113 -2.76 -9.80 -5.63
C ALA A 113 -1.85 -10.62 -6.55
N SER A 114 -1.77 -10.26 -7.84
CA SER A 114 -0.77 -10.81 -8.74
C SER A 114 0.48 -9.94 -8.72
N GLY A 115 1.42 -10.26 -7.83
CA GLY A 115 2.73 -9.60 -7.75
C GLY A 115 2.99 -8.96 -6.38
N TYR A 116 3.54 -7.74 -6.37
CA TYR A 116 3.85 -7.05 -5.12
C TYR A 116 2.68 -6.20 -4.62
N THR A 117 2.56 -6.11 -3.30
CA THR A 117 1.74 -5.11 -2.62
C THR A 117 2.62 -4.26 -1.72
N LEU A 118 2.29 -2.97 -1.62
CA LEU A 118 2.91 -2.03 -0.70
C LEU A 118 1.88 -1.61 0.36
N THR A 119 2.23 -1.78 1.62
CA THR A 119 1.45 -1.28 2.76
C THR A 119 2.27 -0.30 3.57
N VAL A 120 1.67 0.83 3.92
CA VAL A 120 2.28 1.87 4.76
C VAL A 120 1.33 2.18 5.91
N ASN A 121 1.78 1.93 7.13
CA ASN A 121 1.01 2.18 8.34
C ASN A 121 1.61 3.35 9.11
N GLY A 122 0.74 4.17 9.69
CA GLY A 122 1.03 5.04 10.82
C GLY A 122 0.05 4.72 11.95
N GLN A 123 -0.07 5.64 12.91
CA GLN A 123 -0.98 5.45 14.05
C GLN A 123 -2.45 5.45 13.63
N ASP A 124 -2.86 6.41 12.80
CA ASP A 124 -4.26 6.67 12.45
C ASP A 124 -4.54 6.44 10.95
N VAL A 125 -3.61 5.80 10.24
CA VAL A 125 -3.72 5.57 8.80
C VAL A 125 -3.03 4.28 8.41
N ALA A 126 -3.69 3.48 7.56
CA ALA A 126 -3.11 2.31 6.94
C ALA A 126 -3.42 2.38 5.45
N LEU A 127 -2.38 2.47 4.63
CA LEU A 127 -2.48 2.62 3.18
C LEU A 127 -2.02 1.34 2.50
N HIS A 128 -2.68 0.98 1.42
CA HIS A 128 -2.36 -0.20 0.63
C HIS A 128 -2.45 0.09 -0.86
N ALA A 129 -1.50 -0.43 -1.63
CA ALA A 129 -1.59 -0.50 -3.08
C ALA A 129 -1.11 -1.86 -3.57
N GLU A 130 -1.82 -2.38 -4.57
CA GLU A 130 -1.28 -3.41 -5.45
C GLU A 130 -0.32 -2.73 -6.42
N LEU A 131 0.94 -3.14 -6.41
CA LEU A 131 1.95 -2.61 -7.34
C LEU A 131 1.94 -3.36 -8.67
N GLY A 132 1.36 -4.57 -8.69
CA GLY A 132 1.37 -5.43 -9.86
C GLY A 132 2.71 -6.14 -10.07
N TRP A 133 3.00 -6.48 -11.33
CA TRP A 133 4.15 -7.25 -11.76
C TRP A 133 4.67 -6.74 -13.11
N ASP A 134 5.10 -5.48 -13.13
CA ASP A 134 5.50 -4.77 -14.33
C ASP A 134 6.65 -3.77 -14.08
N LEU A 135 6.98 -2.98 -15.11
CA LEU A 135 8.02 -1.97 -15.04
C LEU A 135 7.70 -0.82 -14.07
N ALA A 136 6.43 -0.43 -13.92
CA ALA A 136 6.04 0.65 -13.02
C ALA A 136 6.29 0.27 -11.56
N MET A 137 6.01 -0.99 -11.20
CA MET A 137 6.40 -1.56 -9.91
C MET A 137 7.91 -1.44 -9.68
N LEU A 138 8.75 -1.85 -10.64
CA LEU A 138 10.21 -1.74 -10.50
C LEU A 138 10.72 -0.32 -10.36
N GLN A 139 10.17 0.62 -11.12
CA GLN A 139 10.54 2.03 -11.05
C GLN A 139 10.22 2.61 -9.66
N ARG A 140 9.09 2.22 -9.07
CA ARG A 140 8.74 2.58 -7.68
C ARG A 140 9.74 2.00 -6.67
N LEU A 141 10.16 0.75 -6.85
CA LEU A 141 11.19 0.15 -5.99
C LEU A 141 12.55 0.84 -6.13
N ASP A 142 12.96 1.23 -7.35
CA ASP A 142 14.16 2.03 -7.56
C ASP A 142 14.07 3.40 -6.87
N GLY A 143 12.90 4.03 -6.93
CA GLY A 143 12.62 5.29 -6.25
C GLY A 143 12.75 5.16 -4.72
N LEU A 144 12.14 4.12 -4.15
CA LEU A 144 12.29 3.79 -2.73
C LEU A 144 13.75 3.52 -2.38
N HIS A 145 14.47 2.74 -3.19
CA HIS A 145 15.89 2.44 -2.93
C HIS A 145 16.75 3.70 -2.81
N LYS A 146 16.49 4.74 -3.62
CA LYS A 146 17.25 6.00 -3.58
C LYS A 146 17.10 6.79 -2.29
N VAL A 147 16.02 6.57 -1.52
CA VAL A 147 15.79 7.27 -0.25
C VAL A 147 16.11 6.43 0.98
N LEU A 148 16.46 5.16 0.79
CA LEU A 148 16.91 4.26 1.84
C LEU A 148 18.43 4.37 2.04
N GLU A 149 18.87 4.08 3.26
CA GLU A 149 20.29 4.12 3.63
C GLU A 149 20.69 2.87 4.40
N GLY A 150 21.97 2.50 4.35
CA GLY A 150 22.51 1.38 5.14
C GLY A 150 21.86 0.02 4.84
N LYS A 151 21.51 -0.72 5.90
CA LYS A 151 20.93 -2.07 5.78
C LYS A 151 19.61 -2.10 4.99
N PRO A 152 18.64 -1.20 5.22
CA PRO A 152 17.44 -1.08 4.39
C PRO A 152 17.74 -0.95 2.89
N ALA A 153 18.69 -0.11 2.51
CA ALA A 153 19.08 0.06 1.11
C ALA A 153 19.65 -1.23 0.52
N ALA A 154 20.55 -1.91 1.24
CA ALA A 154 21.13 -3.18 0.81
C ALA A 154 20.08 -4.29 0.64
N ALA A 155 19.08 -4.34 1.52
CA ALA A 155 17.98 -5.29 1.42
C ALA A 155 17.10 -4.99 0.19
N MET A 156 16.76 -3.71 -0.05
CA MET A 156 16.02 -3.30 -1.24
C MET A 156 16.80 -3.60 -2.53
N GLN A 157 18.11 -3.36 -2.54
CA GLN A 157 18.99 -3.68 -3.68
C GLN A 157 19.03 -5.18 -3.98
N THR A 158 19.02 -6.03 -2.94
CA THR A 158 18.95 -7.48 -3.09
C THR A 158 17.64 -7.91 -3.75
N LEU A 159 16.52 -7.34 -3.29
CA LEU A 159 15.19 -7.58 -3.86
C LEU A 159 15.15 -7.14 -5.34
N ILE A 160 15.56 -5.91 -5.65
CA ILE A 160 15.59 -5.38 -7.03
C ILE A 160 16.51 -6.24 -7.92
N GLY A 161 17.65 -6.69 -7.39
CA GLY A 161 18.58 -7.55 -8.10
C GLY A 161 17.95 -8.89 -8.55
N ARG A 162 17.04 -9.46 -7.74
CA ARG A 162 16.27 -10.65 -8.14
C ARG A 162 15.29 -10.39 -9.28
N LEU A 163 14.86 -9.15 -9.43
CA LEU A 163 13.94 -8.74 -10.49
C LEU A 163 14.66 -8.24 -11.76
N ALA A 164 15.99 -8.19 -11.77
CA ALA A 164 16.77 -7.64 -12.89
C ALA A 164 16.50 -8.35 -14.23
N GLY A 165 16.25 -9.67 -14.21
CA GLY A 165 15.87 -10.42 -15.41
C GLY A 165 14.53 -9.95 -16.01
N TYR A 166 13.55 -9.62 -15.17
CA TYR A 166 12.24 -9.11 -15.59
C TYR A 166 12.32 -7.68 -16.11
N ARG A 167 13.20 -6.85 -15.52
CA ARG A 167 13.41 -5.47 -15.99
C ARG A 167 13.71 -5.42 -17.49
N LYS A 168 14.60 -6.29 -17.98
CA LYS A 168 14.96 -6.36 -19.40
C LYS A 168 13.74 -6.71 -20.25
N LEU A 169 12.95 -7.69 -19.81
CA LEU A 169 11.77 -8.16 -20.52
C LEU A 169 10.65 -7.09 -20.59
N TRP A 170 10.54 -6.22 -19.60
CA TRP A 170 9.50 -5.18 -19.55
C TRP A 170 9.92 -3.84 -20.16
N SER A 171 11.20 -3.66 -20.48
CA SER A 171 11.71 -2.46 -21.14
C SER A 171 11.74 -2.54 -22.67
N GLU A 172 11.47 -3.73 -23.21
CA GLU A 172 11.34 -4.02 -24.66
C GLU A 172 9.89 -3.82 -25.11
#